data_AF-A0A537W6M2-F1
#
_entry.id   AF-A0A537W6M2-F1
#
_cell.length_a   1.000
_cell.length_b   1.000
_cell.length_c   1.000
_cell.angle_alpha   90.00
_cell.angle_beta   90.00
_cell.angle_gamma   90.00
#
_symmetry.space_group_name_H-M   'P 1'
#
loop_
_entity.id
_entity.type
_entity.pdbx_description
1 polymer ?
#
loop_
_entity_poly.entity_id
_entity_poly.type
_entity_poly.pdbx_seq_one_letter_code
_entity_poly.pdbx_strand_id
1 'polypeptide(L)'
;YGRRIEPDGLRPGDIVFFHASANGPQHEGIYIGAGEFIHAPHSGDVVKVSSLYDMQYALTYVGAVRPYAAGASPSSLLSMWTLASG
;
A
#
# COMPACT_ATOMS: atom_id res chain seq x y z
N TYR A 1 5.73 -11.96 -2.21
CA TYR A 1 6.66 -10.91 -1.70
C TYR A 1 6.65 -9.75 -2.68
N GLY A 2 6.39 -8.52 -2.21
CA GLY A 2 6.39 -7.30 -3.02
C GLY A 2 7.66 -6.47 -2.83
N ARG A 3 7.91 -5.49 -3.71
CA ARG A 3 9.07 -4.59 -3.57
C ARG A 3 8.83 -3.64 -2.39
N ARG A 4 9.77 -3.58 -1.44
CA ARG A 4 9.75 -2.58 -0.36
C ARG A 4 9.81 -1.16 -0.94
N ILE A 5 9.02 -0.26 -0.38
CA ILE A 5 8.91 1.13 -0.80
C ILE A 5 9.32 2.03 0.37
N GLU A 6 10.24 2.96 0.12
CA GLU A 6 10.53 4.04 1.07
C GLU A 6 9.35 5.02 1.13
N PRO A 7 9.13 5.73 2.25
CA PRO A 7 7.99 6.65 2.42
C PRO A 7 7.80 7.63 1.25
N ASP A 8 8.90 8.24 0.77
CA ASP A 8 8.87 9.21 -0.34
C ASP A 8 8.57 8.56 -1.71
N GLY A 9 8.63 7.23 -1.80
CA GLY A 9 8.37 6.45 -3.01
C GLY A 9 6.92 5.93 -3.13
N LEU A 10 6.07 6.23 -2.14
CA LEU A 10 4.69 5.79 -2.08
C LEU A 10 3.89 6.29 -3.30
N ARG A 11 3.09 5.39 -3.87
CA ARG A 11 2.15 5.68 -4.96
C ARG A 11 0.80 5.04 -4.66
N PRO A 12 -0.30 5.62 -5.15
CA PRO A 12 -1.62 5.00 -5.01
C PRO A 12 -1.59 3.52 -5.42
N GLY A 13 -2.11 2.65 -4.55
CA GLY A 13 -2.09 1.19 -4.70
C GLY A 13 -0.95 0.46 -3.98
N ASP A 14 0.01 1.16 -3.38
CA ASP A 14 0.96 0.54 -2.46
C ASP A 14 0.24 0.10 -1.17
N ILE A 15 0.67 -1.03 -0.59
CA ILE A 15 0.18 -1.50 0.71
C ILE A 15 1.08 -0.92 1.79
N VAL A 16 0.47 -0.24 2.77
CA VAL A 16 1.14 0.29 3.97
C VAL A 16 0.85 -0.62 5.17
N PHE A 17 1.84 -0.80 6.03
CA PHE A 17 1.78 -1.74 7.15
C PHE A 17 2.04 -1.05 8.49
N PHE A 18 1.31 -1.47 9.51
CA PHE A 18 1.35 -0.92 10.86
C PHE A 18 1.40 -2.02 11.92
N HIS A 19 1.62 -1.63 13.18
CA HIS A 19 1.58 -2.49 14.36
C HIS A 19 2.56 -3.68 14.26
N ALA A 20 3.85 -3.41 14.44
CA ALA A 20 4.86 -4.47 14.44
C ALA A 20 4.61 -5.52 15.54
N SER A 21 4.76 -6.79 15.20
CA SER A 21 4.74 -7.91 16.15
C SER A 21 5.81 -8.96 15.80
N ALA A 22 6.00 -9.94 16.67
CA ALA A 22 6.87 -11.09 16.40
C ALA A 22 6.48 -11.89 15.15
N ASN A 23 5.20 -11.82 14.73
CA ASN A 23 4.68 -12.52 13.56
C ASN A 23 4.58 -11.61 12.32
N GLY A 24 5.16 -10.41 12.37
CA GLY A 24 5.06 -9.39 11.32
C GLY A 24 4.04 -8.30 11.63
N PRO A 25 3.76 -7.39 10.68
CA PRO A 25 2.74 -6.36 10.83
C PRO A 25 1.37 -6.95 11.15
N GLN A 26 0.56 -6.24 11.92
CA GLN A 26 -0.76 -6.71 12.37
C GLN A 26 -1.92 -5.88 11.81
N HIS A 27 -1.61 -4.84 11.03
CA HIS A 27 -2.61 -4.04 10.35
C HIS A 27 -2.06 -3.49 9.03
N GLU A 28 -2.93 -3.34 8.04
CA GLU A 28 -2.57 -2.86 6.71
C GLU A 28 -3.65 -1.99 6.09
N GLY A 29 -3.26 -1.22 5.08
CA GLY A 29 -4.17 -0.44 4.25
C GLY A 29 -3.59 -0.16 2.88
N ILE A 30 -4.41 0.38 1.99
CA ILE A 30 -4.00 0.75 0.63
C ILE A 30 -3.76 2.25 0.62
N TYR A 31 -2.53 2.66 0.30
CA TYR A 31 -2.19 4.06 0.11
C TYR A 31 -2.95 4.61 -1.10
N ILE A 32 -3.58 5.78 -0.94
CA ILE A 32 -4.41 6.40 -1.99
C ILE A 32 -3.83 7.73 -2.49
N GLY A 33 -2.71 8.19 -1.93
CA GLY A 33 -2.08 9.47 -2.27
C GLY A 33 -2.16 10.47 -1.12
N ALA A 34 -1.46 11.60 -1.24
CA ALA A 34 -1.51 12.72 -0.31
C ALA A 34 -1.26 12.40 1.18
N GLY A 35 -0.53 11.32 1.49
CA GLY A 35 -0.34 10.87 2.88
C GLY A 35 -1.55 10.14 3.46
N GLU A 36 -2.52 9.72 2.65
CA GLU A 36 -3.75 9.05 3.06
C GLU A 36 -3.80 7.59 2.61
N PHE A 37 -4.55 6.79 3.35
CA PHE A 37 -4.79 5.38 3.04
C PHE A 37 -6.21 4.95 3.42
N ILE A 38 -6.74 3.98 2.69
CA ILE A 38 -8.03 3.34 2.99
C ILE A 38 -7.80 1.99 3.68
N HIS A 39 -8.58 1.70 4.72
CA HIS A 39 -8.45 0.45 5.48
C HIS A 39 -9.75 0.08 6.22
N ALA A 40 -9.79 -1.15 6.73
CA ALA A 40 -10.79 -1.63 7.68
C ALA A 40 -10.11 -1.75 9.07
N PRO A 41 -10.32 -0.80 10.00
CA PRO A 41 -9.52 -0.68 11.22
C PRO A 41 -9.55 -1.91 12.13
N HIS A 42 -10.75 -2.39 12.43
CA HIS A 42 -11.00 -3.58 13.23
C HIS A 42 -12.48 -3.97 13.14
N SER A 43 -12.82 -5.14 13.68
CA SER A 43 -14.22 -5.57 13.82
C SER A 43 -15.06 -4.54 14.57
N GLY A 44 -16.26 -4.25 14.05
CA GLY A 44 -17.18 -3.27 14.65
C GLY A 44 -16.96 -1.83 14.19
N ASP A 45 -15.96 -1.58 13.34
CA ASP A 45 -15.78 -0.29 12.66
C ASP A 45 -16.02 -0.43 11.14
N VAL A 46 -16.09 0.71 10.45
CA VAL A 46 -16.33 0.80 9.01
C VAL A 46 -15.04 1.08 8.23
N VAL A 47 -15.05 0.72 6.95
CA VAL A 47 -14.00 1.12 6.01
C VAL A 47 -13.94 2.65 5.97
N LYS A 48 -12.74 3.21 6.14
CA LYS A 48 -12.52 4.65 6.17
C LYS A 48 -11.15 5.04 5.63
N VAL A 49 -11.00 6.33 5.35
CA VAL A 49 -9.73 6.96 5.01
C VAL A 49 -9.13 7.54 6.28
N SER A 50 -7.83 7.30 6.47
CA SER A 50 -7.03 7.81 7.59
C SER A 50 -5.73 8.43 7.06
N SER A 51 -5.11 9.30 7.86
CA SER A 51 -3.82 9.89 7.49
C SER A 51 -2.65 9.07 8.05
N LEU A 52 -1.59 8.92 7.26
CA LEU A 52 -0.29 8.41 7.73
C LEU A 52 0.33 9.30 8.81
N TYR A 53 -0.08 10.57 8.88
CA TYR A 53 0.43 11.55 9.84
C TYR A 53 -0.37 11.56 11.15
N ASP A 54 -1.50 10.85 11.23
CA ASP A 54 -2.21 10.68 12.49
C ASP A 54 -1.32 9.90 13.46
N MET A 55 -1.16 10.41 14.68
CA MET A 55 -0.18 9.91 15.65
C MET A 55 -0.27 8.38 15.87
N GLN A 56 -1.49 7.84 15.88
CA GLN A 56 -1.75 6.40 16.01
C GLN A 56 -1.12 5.53 14.90
N TYR A 57 -1.08 6.04 13.67
CA TYR A 57 -0.48 5.36 12.52
C TYR A 57 0.99 5.71 12.34
N ALA A 58 1.36 6.98 12.55
CA ALA A 58 2.73 7.45 12.43
C ALA A 58 3.68 6.71 13.38
N LEU A 59 3.27 6.50 14.65
CA LEU A 59 4.09 5.82 15.66
C LEU A 59 4.25 4.33 15.42
N THR A 60 3.37 3.72 14.63
CA THR A 60 3.31 2.27 14.46
C THR A 60 3.60 1.82 13.04
N TYR A 61 3.97 2.74 12.16
CA TYR A 61 4.32 2.48 10.77
C TYR A 61 5.52 1.53 10.66
N VAL A 62 5.36 0.46 9.90
CA VAL A 62 6.39 -0.57 9.69
C VAL A 62 7.06 -0.40 8.33
N GLY A 63 6.30 -0.02 7.31
CA GLY A 63 6.79 0.14 5.94
C GLY A 63 5.70 -0.04 4.90
N ALA A 64 6.10 -0.09 3.64
CA ALA A 64 5.19 -0.31 2.52
C ALA A 64 5.76 -1.27 1.47
N VAL A 65 4.87 -1.90 0.71
CA VAL A 65 5.22 -2.71 -0.46
C VAL A 65 4.37 -2.35 -1.67
N ARG A 66 4.97 -2.48 -2.86
CA ARG A 66 4.23 -2.47 -4.12
C ARG A 66 3.89 -3.91 -4.53
N PRO A 67 2.61 -4.31 -4.56
CA PRO A 67 2.21 -5.70 -4.80
C PRO A 67 2.31 -6.13 -6.27
N TYR A 68 2.23 -5.18 -7.22
CA TYR A 68 2.44 -5.47 -8.64
C TYR A 68 3.93 -5.52 -8.95
N ALA A 69 4.36 -6.55 -9.69
CA ALA A 69 5.75 -6.72 -10.13
C ALA A 69 6.31 -5.37 -10.58
N ALA A 70 7.42 -4.95 -9.96
CA ALA A 70 8.09 -3.70 -10.26
C ALA A 70 8.48 -3.69 -11.76
N GLY A 71 7.61 -3.14 -12.61
CA GLY A 71 7.72 -3.18 -14.07
C GLY A 71 6.38 -3.13 -14.81
N ALA A 72 5.29 -3.56 -14.17
CA ALA A 72 3.93 -3.44 -14.72
C ALA A 72 3.27 -2.12 -14.28
N SER A 73 3.69 -0.99 -14.84
CA SER A 73 2.79 0.17 -14.87
C SER A 73 1.50 -0.23 -15.62
N PRO A 74 0.32 0.32 -15.30
CA PRO A 74 -0.89 0.08 -16.10
C PRO A 74 -0.65 0.30 -17.60
N SER A 75 0.23 1.25 -17.93
CA SER A 75 0.73 1.52 -19.27
C SER A 75 1.52 0.37 -19.90
N SER A 76 2.35 -0.35 -19.14
CA SER A 76 3.12 -1.49 -19.67
C SER A 76 2.27 -2.76 -19.80
N LEU A 77 1.21 -2.92 -19.00
CA LEU A 77 0.22 -3.97 -19.24
C LEU A 77 -0.51 -3.75 -20.57
N LEU A 78 -0.95 -2.51 -20.86
CA LEU A 78 -1.56 -2.18 -22.14
C LEU A 78 -0.59 -2.44 -23.33
N SER A 79 0.70 -2.13 -23.16
CA SER A 79 1.74 -2.44 -24.15
C SER A 79 1.98 -3.95 -24.33
N MET A 80 1.91 -4.76 -23.27
CA MET A 80 2.07 -6.22 -23.36
C MET A 80 0.90 -6.88 -24.09
N TRP A 81 -0.34 -6.40 -23.92
CA TRP A 81 -1.50 -6.88 -24.68
C TRP A 81 -1.44 -6.50 -26.17
N THR A 82 -0.83 -5.35 -26.49
CA THR A 82 -0.66 -4.91 -27.89
C THR A 82 0.40 -5.74 -28.63
N LEU A 83 1.47 -6.16 -27.95
CA LEU A 83 2.53 -7.00 -28.53
C LEU A 83 2.15 -8.48 -28.66
N ALA A 84 1.30 -9.01 -27.77
CA ALA A 84 0.89 -10.42 -27.80
C ALA A 84 -0.24 -10.73 -28.80
N SER A 85 -0.80 -9.70 -29.44
CA SER A 85 -1.90 -9.82 -30.42
C SER A 85 -1.45 -9.65 -31.88
N GLY A 86 -0.13 -9.65 -32.13
CA GLY A 86 0.49 -9.50 -33.46
C GLY A 86 1.04 -10.81 -34.01
#